data_AF-A0A9K3KWE5-F1
#
_entry.id   AF-A0A9K3KWE5-F1
#
_cell.length_a   1.000
_cell.length_b   1.000
_cell.length_c   1.000
_cell.angle_alpha   90.00
_cell.angle_beta   90.00
_cell.angle_gamma   90.00
#
_symmetry.space_group_name_H-M   'P 1'
#
loop_
_entity.id
_entity.type
_entity.pdbx_description
1 polymer ?
#
loop_
_entity_poly.entity_id
_entity_poly.type
_entity_poly.pdbx_seq_one_letter_code
_entity_poly.pdbx_strand_id
1 'polypeptide(L)'
;MLRRIPRVTTGLEPRHAWHHRIQVLLRTDKVAGNYQRLSLHKNIPAPMIEGTHCHLIYNGQTVASKHRKHIRDHRRTKELKTYIKQKTQMSEATFADIDWQSHERSVNTFKDGPHIFLVMFLHGWLPVGKSVANGMRPLRHPFGTDTTIGWNNFLLGRWSKHWTTLQLQYLQRNHIDIKNKNHGLSWSSNIIRLMWDHCYKEWITRNKARHGKDADDKAQRRLEKAHQRIRDL
;
A
#
# COMPACT_ATOMS: atom_id res chain seq x y z
N MET A 1 -40.30 -13.01 18.93
CA MET A 1 -40.19 -14.48 19.04
C MET A 1 -38.73 -14.90 18.84
N LEU A 2 -37.96 -15.00 19.92
CA LEU A 2 -36.56 -15.44 19.90
C LEU A 2 -36.52 -16.96 20.07
N ARG A 3 -36.17 -17.70 19.01
CA ARG A 3 -35.95 -19.16 19.12
C ARG A 3 -34.58 -19.41 19.76
N ARG A 4 -34.60 -20.10 20.92
CA ARG A 4 -33.40 -20.61 21.62
C ARG A 4 -32.58 -21.49 20.66
N ILE A 5 -31.28 -21.24 20.57
CA ILE A 5 -30.32 -22.14 19.92
C ILE A 5 -30.10 -23.34 20.87
N PRO A 6 -30.26 -24.59 20.43
CA PRO A 6 -30.06 -25.75 21.30
C PRO A 6 -28.58 -25.90 21.67
N ARG A 7 -28.30 -26.24 22.94
CA ARG A 7 -26.96 -26.70 23.36
C ARG A 7 -26.64 -28.01 22.65
N VAL A 8 -25.54 -28.01 21.90
CA VAL A 8 -25.00 -29.22 21.26
C VAL A 8 -24.46 -30.14 22.34
N THR A 9 -25.16 -31.25 22.57
CA THR A 9 -24.66 -32.40 23.33
C THR A 9 -23.55 -33.09 22.54
N THR A 10 -22.50 -33.45 23.26
CA THR A 10 -21.26 -34.10 22.82
C THR A 10 -21.53 -35.37 22.01
N GLY A 11 -21.29 -35.28 20.70
CA GLY A 11 -21.12 -36.41 19.79
C GLY A 11 -20.16 -35.98 18.68
N LEU A 12 -19.17 -36.81 18.34
CA LEU A 12 -18.18 -36.53 17.29
C LEU A 12 -18.89 -36.30 15.95
N GLU A 13 -19.04 -35.03 15.56
CA GLU A 13 -19.73 -34.61 14.34
C GLU A 13 -18.91 -35.03 13.09
N PRO A 14 -19.54 -35.63 12.05
CA PRO A 14 -18.83 -36.07 10.84
C PRO A 14 -18.11 -34.93 10.11
N ARG A 15 -16.91 -35.17 9.58
CA ARG A 15 -16.08 -34.15 8.87
C ARG A 15 -16.82 -33.41 7.73
N HIS A 16 -17.80 -34.05 7.09
CA HIS A 16 -18.62 -33.41 6.05
C HIS A 16 -19.56 -32.32 6.58
N ALA A 17 -20.05 -32.47 7.82
CA ALA A 17 -20.89 -31.46 8.48
C ALA A 17 -20.08 -30.19 8.79
N TRP A 18 -18.82 -30.34 9.20
CA TRP A 18 -17.89 -29.22 9.39
C TRP A 18 -17.65 -28.43 8.10
N HIS A 19 -17.41 -29.12 6.98
CA HIS A 19 -17.19 -28.45 5.70
C HIS A 19 -18.43 -27.66 5.26
N HIS A 20 -19.63 -28.24 5.39
CA HIS A 20 -20.88 -27.53 5.09
C HIS A 20 -21.08 -26.32 6.01
N ARG A 21 -20.81 -26.46 7.31
CA ARG A 21 -20.97 -25.39 8.30
C ARG A 21 -19.98 -24.23 8.07
N ILE A 22 -18.74 -24.54 7.70
CA ILE A 22 -17.73 -23.54 7.30
C ILE A 22 -18.19 -22.79 6.05
N GLN A 23 -18.68 -23.50 5.02
CA GLN A 23 -19.17 -22.87 3.79
C GLN A 23 -20.38 -21.96 4.06
N VAL A 24 -21.29 -22.38 4.93
CA VAL A 24 -22.40 -21.54 5.38
C VAL A 24 -21.86 -20.30 6.08
N LEU A 25 -20.99 -20.42 7.09
CA LEU A 25 -20.42 -19.27 7.80
C LEU A 25 -19.72 -18.29 6.86
N LEU A 26 -18.89 -18.77 5.93
CA LEU A 26 -18.22 -17.94 4.92
C LEU A 26 -19.22 -17.20 4.04
N ARG A 27 -20.31 -17.86 3.63
CA ARG A 27 -21.37 -17.24 2.82
C ARG A 27 -22.14 -16.21 3.63
N THR A 28 -22.49 -16.51 4.87
CA THR A 28 -23.21 -15.59 5.77
C THR A 28 -22.36 -14.36 6.06
N ASP A 29 -21.07 -14.51 6.35
CA ASP A 29 -20.13 -13.39 6.55
C ASP A 29 -19.99 -12.54 5.29
N LYS A 30 -19.92 -13.16 4.11
CA LYS A 30 -19.87 -12.43 2.84
C LYS A 30 -21.15 -11.63 2.59
N VAL A 31 -22.32 -12.20 2.90
CA VAL A 31 -23.62 -11.51 2.80
C VAL A 31 -23.71 -10.38 3.83
N ALA A 32 -23.30 -10.61 5.07
CA ALA A 32 -23.25 -9.59 6.12
C ALA A 32 -22.32 -8.43 5.73
N GLY A 33 -21.13 -8.73 5.21
CA GLY A 33 -20.18 -7.73 4.72
C GLY A 33 -20.70 -6.93 3.52
N ASN A 34 -21.43 -7.56 2.61
CA ASN A 34 -22.08 -6.86 1.49
C ASN A 34 -23.23 -5.99 1.98
N TYR A 35 -24.06 -6.49 2.90
CA TYR A 35 -25.14 -5.74 3.52
C TYR A 35 -24.59 -4.48 4.20
N GLN A 36 -23.54 -4.61 5.02
CA GLN A 36 -22.90 -3.47 5.70
C GLN A 36 -22.31 -2.43 4.74
N ARG A 37 -21.89 -2.82 3.53
CA ARG A 37 -21.34 -1.90 2.52
C ARG A 37 -22.40 -1.17 1.69
N LEU A 38 -23.50 -1.84 1.35
CA LEU A 38 -24.50 -1.34 0.40
C LEU A 38 -25.61 -0.52 1.07
N SER A 39 -25.70 -0.59 2.38
CA SER A 39 -26.79 -0.03 3.15
C SER A 39 -26.48 1.34 3.72
N LEU A 40 -27.50 2.21 3.74
CA LEU A 40 -27.42 3.57 4.27
C LEU A 40 -27.67 3.67 5.78
N HIS A 41 -27.80 2.54 6.48
CA HIS A 41 -28.07 2.61 7.92
C HIS A 41 -26.87 3.16 8.68
N LYS A 42 -27.15 4.11 9.59
CA LYS A 42 -26.16 4.67 10.50
C LYS A 42 -25.53 3.49 11.24
N ASN A 43 -24.19 3.40 11.22
CA ASN A 43 -23.46 2.50 12.11
C ASN A 43 -23.71 2.98 13.54
N ILE A 44 -24.77 2.48 14.16
CA ILE A 44 -24.97 2.63 15.60
C ILE A 44 -23.84 1.82 16.24
N PRO A 45 -23.04 2.42 17.15
CA PRO A 45 -21.99 1.69 17.85
C PRO A 45 -22.61 0.45 18.47
N ALA A 46 -21.97 -0.71 18.29
CA ALA A 46 -22.46 -1.94 18.90
C ALA A 46 -22.60 -1.70 20.42
N PRO A 47 -23.79 -1.95 21.01
CA PRO A 47 -23.99 -1.74 22.43
C PRO A 47 -22.99 -2.61 23.21
N MET A 48 -22.58 -2.14 24.39
CA MET A 48 -21.71 -2.92 25.24
C MET A 48 -22.45 -4.21 25.64
N ILE A 49 -21.87 -5.36 25.30
CA ILE A 49 -22.46 -6.65 25.65
C ILE A 49 -22.32 -6.82 27.16
N GLU A 50 -23.40 -7.20 27.84
CA GLU A 50 -23.38 -7.51 29.27
C GLU A 50 -22.30 -8.57 29.55
N GLY A 51 -21.32 -8.21 30.40
CA GLY A 51 -20.13 -9.02 30.69
C GLY A 51 -18.82 -8.46 30.10
N THR A 52 -18.87 -7.52 29.17
CA THR A 52 -17.67 -6.83 28.67
C THR A 52 -17.41 -5.56 29.46
N HIS A 53 -16.25 -5.45 30.11
CA HIS A 53 -15.94 -4.31 30.99
C HIS A 53 -15.51 -3.04 30.26
N CYS A 54 -15.00 -3.14 29.03
CA CYS A 54 -14.63 -1.97 28.23
C CYS A 54 -14.65 -2.29 26.73
N HIS A 55 -15.04 -1.31 25.92
CA HIS A 55 -14.90 -1.33 24.46
C HIS A 55 -14.08 -0.13 24.01
N LEU A 56 -13.19 -0.33 23.04
CA LEU A 56 -12.48 0.77 22.39
C LEU A 56 -13.37 1.35 21.29
N ILE A 57 -13.69 2.64 21.38
CA ILE A 57 -14.47 3.37 20.37
C ILE A 57 -13.56 4.38 19.68
N TYR A 58 -13.59 4.44 18.36
CA TYR A 58 -12.88 5.42 17.56
C TYR A 58 -13.75 5.94 16.40
N ASN A 59 -13.85 7.26 16.23
CA ASN A 59 -14.73 7.92 15.25
C ASN A 59 -16.17 7.39 15.25
N GLY A 60 -16.72 7.11 16.45
CA GLY A 60 -18.06 6.56 16.61
C GLY A 60 -18.20 5.08 16.21
N GLN A 61 -17.11 4.37 15.96
CA GLN A 61 -17.10 2.96 15.62
C GLN A 61 -16.40 2.12 16.68
N THR A 62 -16.98 0.96 17.01
CA THR A 62 -16.39 -0.01 17.93
C THR A 62 -15.23 -0.74 17.24
N VAL A 63 -14.03 -0.65 17.82
CA VAL A 63 -12.85 -1.38 17.36
C VAL A 63 -12.93 -2.80 17.93
N ALA A 64 -13.31 -3.76 17.10
CA ALA A 64 -13.49 -5.15 17.53
C ALA A 64 -12.17 -5.95 17.63
N SER A 65 -11.08 -5.48 17.02
CA SER A 65 -9.80 -6.21 16.99
C SER A 65 -8.59 -5.30 16.75
N LYS A 66 -7.37 -5.84 16.90
CA LYS A 66 -6.10 -5.14 16.63
C LYS A 66 -5.94 -3.82 17.41
N HIS A 67 -6.48 -3.75 18.63
CA HIS A 67 -6.48 -2.57 19.51
C HIS A 67 -5.14 -1.82 19.56
N ARG A 68 -4.02 -2.54 19.77
CA ARG A 68 -2.68 -1.94 19.84
C ARG A 68 -2.27 -1.23 18.55
N LYS A 69 -2.57 -1.82 17.38
CA LYS A 69 -2.30 -1.19 16.08
C LYS A 69 -3.13 0.07 15.93
N HIS A 70 -4.43 0.01 16.24
CA HIS A 70 -5.28 1.19 16.26
C HIS A 70 -4.68 2.28 17.16
N ILE A 71 -4.41 2.01 18.44
CA ILE A 71 -3.86 3.02 19.37
C ILE A 71 -2.57 3.65 18.83
N ARG A 72 -1.63 2.83 18.32
CA ARG A 72 -0.36 3.33 17.80
C ARG A 72 -0.55 4.20 16.56
N ASP A 73 -1.36 3.74 15.62
CA ASP A 73 -1.62 4.44 14.37
C ASP A 73 -2.30 5.79 14.69
N HIS A 74 -3.29 5.82 15.58
CA HIS A 74 -3.93 7.08 16.02
C HIS A 74 -2.96 8.05 16.68
N ARG A 75 -2.15 7.59 17.64
CA ARG A 75 -1.19 8.45 18.33
C ARG A 75 -0.21 9.10 17.36
N ARG A 76 0.28 8.35 16.36
CA ARG A 76 1.36 8.80 15.47
C ARG A 76 0.89 9.42 14.15
N THR A 77 -0.37 9.21 13.74
CA THR A 77 -0.84 9.63 12.41
C THR A 77 -0.69 11.14 12.20
N LYS A 78 -1.02 11.96 13.19
CA LYS A 78 -0.92 13.43 13.08
C LYS A 78 0.53 13.89 12.90
N GLU A 79 1.44 13.37 13.71
CA GLU A 79 2.87 13.67 13.63
C GLU A 79 3.46 13.19 12.30
N LEU A 80 3.11 11.96 11.88
CA LEU A 80 3.60 11.38 10.64
C LEU A 80 3.12 12.16 9.41
N LYS A 81 1.84 12.56 9.38
CA LYS A 81 1.31 13.43 8.32
C LYS A 81 2.05 14.76 8.27
N THR A 82 2.33 15.35 9.43
CA THR A 82 3.07 16.62 9.53
C THR A 82 4.49 16.47 8.99
N TYR A 83 5.21 15.44 9.41
CA TYR A 83 6.54 15.12 8.92
C TYR A 83 6.57 14.88 7.41
N ILE A 84 5.63 14.09 6.87
CA ILE A 84 5.57 13.81 5.43
C ILE A 84 5.35 15.13 4.66
N LYS A 85 4.37 15.95 5.05
CA LYS A 85 4.10 17.25 4.41
C LYS A 85 5.33 18.16 4.42
N GLN A 86 6.04 18.24 5.55
CA GLN A 86 7.27 19.02 5.66
C GLN A 86 8.37 18.49 4.74
N LYS A 87 8.61 17.17 4.77
CA LYS A 87 9.63 16.53 3.94
C LYS A 87 9.36 16.68 2.44
N THR A 88 8.08 16.63 2.04
CA THR A 88 7.67 16.67 0.64
C THR A 88 7.31 18.07 0.15
N GLN A 89 7.33 19.08 1.04
CA GLN A 89 6.92 20.46 0.77
C GLN A 89 5.51 20.56 0.17
N MET A 90 4.60 19.71 0.63
CA MET A 90 3.24 19.63 0.09
C MET A 90 2.25 20.45 0.90
N SER A 91 1.34 21.14 0.20
CA SER A 91 0.21 21.82 0.84
C SER A 91 -0.80 20.83 1.42
N GLU A 92 -1.61 21.27 2.40
CA GLU A 92 -2.69 20.44 2.96
C GLU A 92 -3.72 20.07 1.89
N ALA A 93 -4.03 21.00 0.98
CA ALA A 93 -4.97 20.77 -0.13
C ALA A 93 -4.45 19.68 -1.07
N THR A 94 -3.17 19.75 -1.46
CA THR A 94 -2.53 18.72 -2.28
C THR A 94 -2.50 17.37 -1.56
N PHE A 95 -2.19 17.36 -0.26
CA PHE A 95 -2.18 16.14 0.54
C PHE A 95 -3.56 15.50 0.63
N ALA A 96 -4.62 16.30 0.77
CA ALA A 96 -6.00 15.84 0.82
C ALA A 96 -6.51 15.34 -0.54
N ASP A 97 -6.02 15.90 -1.64
CA ASP A 97 -6.40 15.51 -3.00
C ASP A 97 -5.81 14.16 -3.43
N ILE A 98 -4.71 13.72 -2.82
CA ILE A 98 -4.09 12.43 -3.16
C ILE A 98 -5.00 11.24 -2.81
N ASP A 99 -5.09 10.29 -3.72
CA ASP A 99 -5.68 8.97 -3.54
C ASP A 99 -4.71 8.05 -2.75
N TRP A 100 -4.68 8.28 -1.44
CA TRP A 100 -3.87 7.47 -0.53
C TRP A 100 -4.29 6.00 -0.49
N GLN A 101 -5.55 5.69 -0.84
CA GLN A 101 -6.04 4.33 -0.83
C GLN A 101 -5.44 3.52 -1.98
N SER A 102 -5.37 4.11 -3.18
CA SER A 102 -4.66 3.48 -4.30
C SER A 102 -3.16 3.38 -4.03
N HIS A 103 -2.57 4.44 -3.49
CA HIS A 103 -1.16 4.43 -3.10
C HIS A 103 -0.85 3.28 -2.13
N GLU A 104 -1.61 3.17 -1.03
CA GLU A 104 -1.45 2.11 -0.02
C GLU A 104 -1.63 0.71 -0.62
N ARG A 105 -2.66 0.51 -1.45
CA ARG A 105 -2.89 -0.75 -2.13
C ARG A 105 -1.69 -1.15 -2.97
N SER A 106 -1.16 -0.23 -3.78
CA SER A 106 0.02 -0.48 -4.61
C SER A 106 1.23 -0.84 -3.76
N VAL A 107 1.54 -0.08 -2.70
CA VAL A 107 2.68 -0.36 -1.79
C VAL A 107 2.58 -1.77 -1.21
N ASN A 108 1.40 -2.15 -0.73
CA ASN A 108 1.17 -3.46 -0.13
C ASN A 108 1.30 -4.64 -1.11
N THR A 109 1.35 -4.38 -2.42
CA THR A 109 1.56 -5.43 -3.42
C THR A 109 3.04 -5.76 -3.67
N PHE A 110 3.97 -4.88 -3.26
CA PHE A 110 5.41 -5.11 -3.36
C PHE A 110 5.88 -5.89 -2.13
N LYS A 111 6.52 -7.03 -2.34
CA LYS A 111 7.08 -7.88 -1.28
C LYS A 111 8.60 -7.98 -1.44
N ASP A 112 9.31 -8.34 -0.38
CA ASP A 112 10.74 -8.67 -0.36
C ASP A 112 11.65 -7.61 -1.03
N GLY A 113 12.51 -8.01 -1.97
CA GLY A 113 13.48 -7.14 -2.65
C GLY A 113 12.87 -5.90 -3.32
N PRO A 114 11.82 -6.03 -4.14
CA PRO A 114 11.08 -4.89 -4.70
C PRO A 114 10.57 -3.90 -3.64
N HIS A 115 10.19 -4.37 -2.45
CA HIS A 115 9.73 -3.50 -1.37
C HIS A 115 10.87 -2.64 -0.79
N ILE A 116 12.08 -3.18 -0.65
CA ILE A 116 13.25 -2.41 -0.21
C ILE A 116 13.55 -1.28 -1.20
N PHE A 117 13.57 -1.60 -2.51
CA PHE A 117 13.70 -0.58 -3.55
C PHE A 117 12.61 0.48 -3.42
N LEU A 118 11.34 0.06 -3.30
CA LEU A 118 10.21 0.96 -3.25
C LEU A 118 10.31 1.93 -2.06
N VAL A 119 10.68 1.45 -0.87
CA VAL A 119 10.90 2.30 0.31
C VAL A 119 12.02 3.31 0.04
N MET A 120 13.14 2.87 -0.54
CA MET A 120 14.24 3.78 -0.90
C MET A 120 13.83 4.80 -1.98
N PHE A 121 13.04 4.39 -2.96
CA PHE A 121 12.53 5.23 -4.03
C PHE A 121 11.55 6.28 -3.49
N LEU A 122 10.54 5.86 -2.72
CA LEU A 122 9.51 6.73 -2.17
C LEU A 122 10.06 7.77 -1.19
N HIS A 123 11.15 7.46 -0.50
CA HIS A 123 11.81 8.38 0.42
C HIS A 123 12.97 9.17 -0.17
N GLY A 124 13.29 8.97 -1.46
CA GLY A 124 14.39 9.67 -2.14
C GLY A 124 15.77 9.27 -1.62
N TRP A 125 15.92 8.04 -1.14
CA TRP A 125 17.17 7.50 -0.58
C TRP A 125 17.96 6.63 -1.55
N LEU A 126 17.50 6.50 -2.79
CA LEU A 126 18.24 5.80 -3.81
C LEU A 126 19.61 6.46 -4.00
N PRO A 127 20.72 5.70 -3.88
CA PRO A 127 22.04 6.19 -4.21
C PRO A 127 22.14 6.31 -5.73
N VAL A 128 21.59 7.39 -6.26
CA VAL A 128 22.08 8.00 -7.48
C VAL A 128 23.48 8.48 -7.13
N GLY A 129 24.50 7.93 -7.79
CA GLY A 129 25.87 8.38 -7.58
C GLY A 129 25.97 9.88 -7.81
N LYS A 130 27.10 10.49 -7.44
CA LYS A 130 27.46 11.85 -7.84
C LYS A 130 27.71 11.91 -9.36
N SER A 131 26.77 11.45 -10.16
CA SER A 131 26.78 11.56 -11.60
C SER A 131 26.10 12.87 -11.93
N VAL A 132 26.91 13.92 -11.92
CA VAL A 132 26.65 15.25 -12.46
C VAL A 132 25.51 16.01 -11.78
N ALA A 133 25.76 17.26 -11.45
CA ALA A 133 24.80 18.19 -10.85
C ALA A 133 23.52 18.45 -11.67
N ASN A 134 23.19 17.66 -12.71
CA ASN A 134 22.12 17.89 -13.67
C ASN A 134 21.32 16.64 -14.14
N GLY A 135 21.58 15.41 -13.66
CA GLY A 135 20.99 14.20 -14.29
C GLY A 135 19.71 13.63 -13.67
N MET A 136 19.50 13.80 -12.37
CA MET A 136 18.25 13.40 -11.70
C MET A 136 18.03 14.28 -10.46
N ARG A 137 18.03 15.59 -10.70
CA ARG A 137 17.29 16.48 -9.79
C ARG A 137 15.82 16.00 -9.84
N PRO A 138 15.06 15.98 -8.73
CA PRO A 138 13.60 15.82 -8.82
C PRO A 138 13.16 16.79 -9.89
N LEU A 139 12.53 16.32 -10.97
CA LEU A 139 12.35 17.06 -12.23
C LEU A 139 12.00 18.52 -11.91
N ARG A 140 13.03 19.37 -11.87
CA ARG A 140 12.89 20.81 -11.73
C ARG A 140 13.07 21.33 -13.14
N HIS A 141 12.26 20.75 -14.03
CA HIS A 141 12.09 21.29 -15.35
C HIS A 141 11.23 22.56 -15.25
N PRO A 142 11.57 23.62 -15.98
CA PRO A 142 10.72 24.80 -16.16
C PRO A 142 9.58 24.51 -17.15
N PHE A 143 9.23 23.25 -17.37
CA PHE A 143 7.94 22.89 -17.95
C PHE A 143 6.90 23.16 -16.87
N GLY A 144 6.34 24.37 -16.91
CA GLY A 144 5.19 24.73 -16.11
C GLY A 144 4.15 23.63 -16.25
N THR A 145 3.68 23.10 -15.14
CA THR A 145 2.48 22.30 -15.15
C THR A 145 1.66 22.72 -13.96
N ASP A 146 0.65 23.51 -14.24
CA ASP A 146 -0.54 23.79 -13.43
C ASP A 146 -1.33 22.50 -13.16
N THR A 147 -0.65 21.48 -12.64
CA THR A 147 -1.26 20.32 -12.00
C THR A 147 -0.97 20.49 -10.52
N THR A 148 -2.02 20.57 -9.72
CA THR A 148 -1.98 20.81 -8.26
C THR A 148 -1.06 19.87 -7.47
N ILE A 149 -0.58 18.77 -8.08
CA ILE A 149 0.24 17.72 -7.49
C ILE A 149 1.68 17.66 -8.07
N GLY A 150 1.89 17.90 -9.37
CA GLY A 150 3.20 17.85 -10.05
C GLY A 150 3.76 16.44 -10.38
N TRP A 151 4.63 16.36 -11.39
CA TRP A 151 5.19 15.10 -11.94
C TRP A 151 5.99 14.26 -10.94
N ASN A 152 6.70 14.88 -10.00
CA ASN A 152 7.44 14.15 -8.97
C ASN A 152 6.49 13.34 -8.08
N ASN A 153 5.38 13.92 -7.66
CA ASN A 153 4.38 13.20 -6.87
C ASN A 153 3.67 12.13 -7.70
N PHE A 154 3.43 12.38 -8.99
CA PHE A 154 2.91 11.38 -9.91
C PHE A 154 3.79 10.13 -9.97
N LEU A 155 5.11 10.29 -10.18
CA LEU A 155 6.10 9.19 -10.18
C LEU A 155 6.22 8.49 -8.82
N LEU A 156 6.02 9.22 -7.72
CA LEU A 156 5.95 8.65 -6.38
C LEU A 156 4.59 7.98 -6.08
N GLY A 157 3.74 7.79 -7.09
CA GLY A 157 2.43 7.12 -6.96
C GLY A 157 1.43 7.89 -6.09
N ARG A 158 1.59 9.20 -5.95
CA ARG A 158 0.69 10.09 -5.21
C ARG A 158 -0.28 10.77 -6.17
N TRP A 159 -1.21 9.99 -6.70
CA TRP A 159 -2.13 10.43 -7.75
C TRP A 159 -3.30 11.21 -7.18
N SER A 160 -3.85 12.18 -7.93
CA SER A 160 -5.10 12.87 -7.55
C SER A 160 -6.28 11.91 -7.56
N LYS A 161 -7.19 12.05 -6.60
CA LYS A 161 -8.52 11.41 -6.60
C LYS A 161 -9.30 11.72 -7.87
N HIS A 162 -9.05 12.86 -8.51
CA HIS A 162 -9.71 13.26 -9.74
C HIS A 162 -9.52 12.23 -10.87
N TRP A 163 -8.36 11.57 -10.95
CA TRP A 163 -8.13 10.52 -11.95
C TRP A 163 -9.05 9.31 -11.77
N THR A 164 -9.30 8.91 -10.52
CA THR A 164 -10.25 7.84 -10.17
C THR A 164 -11.67 8.23 -10.59
N THR A 165 -12.06 9.50 -10.44
CA THR A 165 -13.36 10.04 -10.88
C THR A 165 -13.49 10.07 -12.41
N LEU A 166 -12.48 10.59 -13.11
CA LEU A 166 -12.47 10.67 -14.57
C LEU A 166 -12.56 9.28 -15.22
N GLN A 167 -11.85 8.30 -14.65
CA GLN A 167 -11.94 6.92 -15.12
C GLN A 167 -13.38 6.42 -15.02
N LEU A 168 -14.02 6.63 -13.87
CA LEU A 168 -15.40 6.17 -13.65
C LEU A 168 -16.36 6.79 -14.66
N GLN A 169 -16.21 8.10 -14.92
CA GLN A 169 -16.98 8.82 -15.94
C GLN A 169 -16.73 8.25 -17.34
N TYR A 170 -15.49 7.90 -17.67
CA TYR A 170 -15.16 7.25 -18.94
C TYR A 170 -15.84 5.90 -19.11
N LEU A 171 -15.84 5.04 -18.08
CA LEU A 171 -16.53 3.74 -18.16
C LEU A 171 -18.03 3.91 -18.37
N GLN A 172 -18.64 4.84 -17.63
CA GLN A 172 -20.06 5.15 -17.75
C GLN A 172 -20.40 5.66 -19.16
N ARG A 173 -19.61 6.60 -19.68
CA ARG A 173 -19.83 7.20 -21.01
C ARG A 173 -19.68 6.20 -22.15
N ASN A 174 -18.81 5.21 -22.02
CA ASN A 174 -18.56 4.21 -23.05
C ASN A 174 -19.34 2.91 -22.82
N HIS A 175 -20.28 2.88 -21.86
CA HIS A 175 -21.08 1.71 -21.51
C HIS A 175 -20.24 0.45 -21.21
N ILE A 176 -19.09 0.64 -20.54
CA ILE A 176 -18.22 -0.47 -20.14
C ILE A 176 -18.59 -0.92 -18.72
N ASP A 177 -18.89 -2.20 -18.56
CA ASP A 177 -19.26 -2.78 -17.26
C ASP A 177 -18.19 -2.57 -16.18
N ILE A 178 -18.61 -2.02 -15.04
CA ILE A 178 -17.76 -1.87 -13.86
C ILE A 178 -17.67 -3.22 -13.12
N LYS A 179 -16.50 -3.83 -13.20
CA LYS A 179 -16.08 -5.06 -12.53
C LYS A 179 -15.10 -4.73 -11.39
N ASN A 180 -14.87 -5.70 -10.51
CA ASN A 180 -13.93 -5.55 -9.38
C ASN A 180 -12.48 -5.19 -9.82
N LYS A 181 -12.09 -5.49 -11.06
CA LYS A 181 -10.73 -5.25 -11.57
C LYS A 181 -10.56 -3.92 -12.31
N ASN A 182 -11.63 -3.29 -12.80
CA ASN A 182 -11.56 -2.07 -13.62
C ASN A 182 -12.24 -0.85 -12.98
N HIS A 183 -12.73 -0.93 -11.73
CA HIS A 183 -13.15 0.27 -10.99
C HIS A 183 -11.96 1.18 -10.67
N GLY A 184 -12.19 2.49 -10.56
CA GLY A 184 -11.14 3.51 -10.54
C GLY A 184 -10.01 3.29 -9.52
N LEU A 185 -10.31 2.75 -8.34
CA LEU A 185 -9.32 2.42 -7.31
C LEU A 185 -8.39 1.26 -7.73
N SER A 186 -8.94 0.19 -8.31
CA SER A 186 -8.13 -0.89 -8.90
C SER A 186 -7.33 -0.40 -10.11
N TRP A 187 -7.94 0.43 -10.95
CA TRP A 187 -7.28 0.98 -12.13
C TRP A 187 -6.06 1.84 -11.78
N SER A 188 -6.23 2.82 -10.89
CA SER A 188 -5.13 3.69 -10.45
C SER A 188 -4.05 2.91 -9.70
N SER A 189 -4.43 1.97 -8.82
CA SER A 189 -3.47 1.10 -8.14
C SER A 189 -2.62 0.27 -9.13
N ASN A 190 -3.25 -0.23 -10.20
CA ASN A 190 -2.55 -1.01 -11.23
C ASN A 190 -1.57 -0.16 -12.02
N ILE A 191 -1.93 1.09 -12.37
CA ILE A 191 -1.00 1.96 -13.10
C ILE A 191 0.18 2.36 -12.22
N ILE A 192 -0.07 2.75 -10.97
CA ILE A 192 1.00 3.04 -10.00
C ILE A 192 1.97 1.86 -9.90
N ARG A 193 1.42 0.64 -9.80
CA ARG A 193 2.22 -0.58 -9.75
C ARG A 193 3.05 -0.77 -11.01
N LEU A 194 2.44 -0.67 -12.20
CA LEU A 194 3.16 -0.83 -13.48
C LEU A 194 4.33 0.13 -13.59
N MET A 195 4.12 1.37 -13.18
CA MET A 195 5.15 2.41 -13.18
C MET A 195 6.29 2.05 -12.22
N TRP A 196 6.00 1.68 -10.98
CA TRP A 196 7.03 1.27 -10.02
C TRP A 196 7.75 -0.02 -10.42
N ASP A 197 7.05 -0.98 -11.03
CA ASP A 197 7.64 -2.20 -11.59
C ASP A 197 8.66 -1.84 -12.69
N HIS A 198 8.35 -0.86 -13.53
CA HIS A 198 9.29 -0.35 -14.53
C HIS A 198 10.49 0.36 -13.88
N CYS A 199 10.26 1.26 -12.93
CA CYS A 199 11.35 1.92 -12.19
C CYS A 199 12.27 0.92 -11.47
N TYR A 200 11.69 -0.15 -10.91
CA TYR A 200 12.44 -1.21 -10.26
C TYR A 200 13.28 -2.01 -11.25
N LYS A 201 12.74 -2.35 -12.43
CA LYS A 201 13.50 -3.02 -13.50
C LYS A 201 14.69 -2.19 -13.94
N GLU A 202 14.49 -0.90 -14.17
CA GLU A 202 15.58 0.02 -14.52
C GLU A 202 16.63 0.11 -13.41
N TRP A 203 16.20 0.15 -12.14
CA TRP A 203 17.11 0.12 -11.00
C TRP A 203 17.93 -1.17 -10.92
N ILE A 204 17.31 -2.34 -11.16
CA ILE A 204 18.03 -3.61 -11.26
C ILE A 204 19.05 -3.56 -12.40
N THR A 205 18.64 -3.13 -13.60
CA THR A 205 19.52 -3.04 -14.77
C THR A 205 20.74 -2.17 -14.48
N ARG A 206 20.51 -0.98 -13.91
CA ARG A 206 21.58 -0.06 -13.47
C ARG A 206 22.48 -0.68 -12.41
N ASN A 207 21.90 -1.34 -11.40
CA ASN A 207 22.67 -1.98 -10.35
C ASN A 207 23.48 -3.17 -10.86
N LYS A 208 22.96 -3.96 -11.80
CA LYS A 208 23.69 -5.04 -12.48
C LYS A 208 24.85 -4.47 -13.30
N ALA A 209 24.63 -3.40 -14.06
CA ALA A 209 25.71 -2.75 -14.82
C ALA A 209 26.81 -2.18 -13.90
N ARG A 210 26.43 -1.63 -12.74
CA ARG A 210 27.38 -1.07 -11.77
C ARG A 210 28.11 -2.14 -10.96
N HIS A 211 27.38 -3.12 -10.43
CA HIS A 211 27.95 -4.14 -9.55
C HIS A 211 28.49 -5.37 -10.29
N GLY A 212 28.12 -5.58 -11.56
CA GLY A 212 28.81 -6.52 -12.44
C GLY A 212 30.28 -6.13 -12.58
N LYS A 213 30.56 -4.83 -12.77
CA LYS A 213 31.93 -4.29 -12.73
C LYS A 213 32.57 -4.38 -11.33
N ASP A 214 31.82 -4.07 -10.25
CA ASP A 214 32.38 -4.16 -8.88
C ASP A 214 32.75 -5.59 -8.46
N ALA A 215 32.03 -6.62 -8.92
CA ALA A 215 32.30 -8.00 -8.55
C ALA A 215 33.66 -8.44 -9.13
N ASP A 216 33.88 -8.12 -10.40
CA ASP A 216 35.15 -8.35 -11.10
C ASP A 216 36.28 -7.50 -10.48
N ASP A 217 36.03 -6.21 -10.23
CA ASP A 217 36.99 -5.32 -9.57
C ASP A 217 37.34 -5.74 -8.13
N LYS A 218 36.40 -6.37 -7.41
CA LYS A 218 36.64 -6.92 -6.06
C LYS A 218 37.38 -8.24 -6.12
N ALA A 219 37.09 -9.09 -7.09
CA ALA A 219 37.83 -10.33 -7.32
C ALA A 219 39.29 -10.03 -7.69
N GLN A 220 39.52 -9.06 -8.58
CA GLN A 220 40.85 -8.62 -8.99
C GLN A 220 41.63 -8.00 -7.83
N ARG A 221 41.00 -7.14 -7.01
CA ARG A 221 41.63 -6.60 -5.79
C ARG A 221 41.93 -7.67 -4.73
N ARG A 222 41.14 -8.74 -4.66
CA ARG A 222 41.43 -9.89 -3.77
C ARG A 222 42.62 -10.70 -4.29
N LEU A 223 42.70 -10.90 -5.61
CA LEU A 223 43.82 -11.57 -6.28
C LEU A 223 45.12 -10.78 -6.08
N GLU A 224 45.12 -9.47 -6.31
CA GLU A 224 46.27 -8.60 -6.09
C GLU A 224 46.74 -8.63 -4.62
N LYS A 225 45.81 -8.57 -3.66
CA LYS A 225 46.17 -8.71 -2.24
C LYS A 225 46.76 -10.08 -1.91
N ALA A 226 46.30 -11.15 -2.55
CA ALA A 226 46.87 -12.48 -2.39
C ALA A 226 48.29 -12.56 -2.98
N HIS A 227 48.51 -12.01 -4.18
CA HIS A 227 49.83 -11.91 -4.80
C HIS A 227 50.80 -11.03 -3.99
N GLN A 228 50.31 -9.95 -3.38
CA GLN A 228 51.12 -9.12 -2.50
C GLN A 228 51.56 -9.92 -1.26
N ARG A 229 50.64 -10.64 -0.62
CA ARG A 229 50.96 -11.50 0.54
C ARG A 229 51.94 -12.62 0.24
N ILE A 230 51.93 -13.17 -0.98
CA ILE A 230 52.88 -14.20 -1.41
C ILE A 230 54.27 -13.58 -1.65
N ARG A 231 54.35 -12.33 -2.12
CA ARG A 231 55.63 -11.60 -2.30
C ARG A 231 56.26 -11.14 -0.99
N ASP A 232 55.45 -10.91 0.03
CA ASP A 232 55.90 -10.46 1.35
C ASP A 232 56.31 -11.62 2.29
N LEU A 233 56.26 -12.89 1.80
CA LEU A 233 56.75 -14.10 2.46
C LEU A 233 58.12 -14.52 1.93
#